data_AF-A0AA96U0M0-F1
#
_entry.id   AF-A0AA96U0M0-F1
#
_cell.length_a   1.000
_cell.length_b   1.000
_cell.length_c   1.000
_cell.angle_alpha   90.00
_cell.angle_beta   90.00
_cell.angle_gamma   90.00
#
_symmetry.space_group_name_H-M   'P 1'
#
loop_
_entity.id
_entity.type
_entity.pdbx_description
1 polymer ?
#
loop_
_entity_poly.entity_id
_entity_poly.type
_entity_poly.pdbx_seq_one_letter_code
_entity_poly.pdbx_strand_id
1 'polypeptide(L)'
;MIRVKALRSIMAGATQKDFAKQHGLDASYLSQILNGHRNMGEKAAATLEEKIGLPSGTLVSPASESDIDQRVVTRSTAAEIVRQMLMKHGKNLTADAKARLLAAADETSIGTAASTITSGQVGDEIRIAHYDVRAAMGSGQIPAEYPEMLQDVKVSLRHLRDMGLRFEEPWHLKMLTGWGQSMEPTIRDRDPLIVDVTVREFIGDGIYLLTWHDMLYVKRLQVADADHYEMISDNAMHKDRTIRREEVHIQAKVLYVWNGHLL
;
A
#
# COMPACT_ATOMS: atom_id res chain seq x y z
N MET A 1 3.25 -22.57 -20.08
CA MET A 1 1.79 -22.49 -20.30
C MET A 1 1.16 -21.15 -19.88
N ILE A 2 1.64 -20.49 -18.81
CA ILE A 2 1.03 -19.24 -18.30
C ILE A 2 1.15 -18.06 -19.28
N ARG A 3 2.32 -17.85 -19.90
CA ARG A 3 2.54 -16.75 -20.87
C ARG A 3 1.65 -16.84 -22.12
N VAL A 4 1.41 -18.06 -22.62
CA VAL A 4 0.55 -18.32 -23.78
C VAL A 4 -0.91 -18.05 -23.42
N LYS A 5 -1.35 -18.39 -22.20
CA LYS A 5 -2.70 -18.06 -21.71
C LYS A 5 -2.87 -16.54 -21.57
N ALA A 6 -1.89 -15.82 -21.03
CA ALA A 6 -1.90 -14.37 -20.94
C ALA A 6 -2.04 -13.71 -22.33
N LEU A 7 -1.26 -14.18 -23.31
CA LEU A 7 -1.37 -13.71 -24.70
C LEU A 7 -2.75 -13.99 -25.31
N ARG A 8 -3.34 -15.17 -25.05
CA ARG A 8 -4.72 -15.49 -25.49
C ARG A 8 -5.77 -14.58 -24.85
N SER A 9 -5.58 -14.21 -23.58
CA SER A 9 -6.47 -13.27 -22.88
C SER A 9 -6.39 -11.87 -23.50
N ILE A 10 -5.18 -11.40 -23.82
CA ILE A 10 -4.96 -10.11 -24.48
C ILE A 10 -5.60 -10.05 -25.87
N MET A 11 -5.61 -11.17 -26.61
CA MET A 11 -6.26 -11.24 -27.93
C MET A 11 -7.79 -11.11 -27.85
N ALA A 12 -8.42 -11.30 -26.68
CA ALA A 12 -9.85 -11.06 -26.42
C ALA A 12 -10.84 -11.60 -27.50
N GLY A 13 -10.50 -12.71 -28.16
CA GLY A 13 -11.33 -13.34 -29.20
C GLY A 13 -11.04 -12.90 -30.65
N ALA A 14 -10.09 -12.00 -30.88
CA ALA A 14 -9.61 -11.67 -32.23
C ALA A 14 -8.93 -12.88 -32.90
N THR A 15 -9.04 -12.98 -34.24
CA THR A 15 -8.33 -14.02 -34.97
C THR A 15 -6.82 -13.78 -34.92
N GLN A 16 -6.02 -14.85 -34.91
CA GLN A 16 -4.54 -14.74 -34.89
C GLN A 16 -4.01 -13.86 -36.03
N LYS A 17 -4.66 -13.93 -37.20
CA LYS A 17 -4.29 -13.19 -38.39
C LYS A 17 -4.58 -11.70 -38.26
N ASP A 18 -5.74 -11.34 -37.70
CA ASP A 18 -6.12 -9.94 -37.50
C ASP A 18 -5.28 -9.28 -36.42
N PHE A 19 -5.04 -10.00 -35.31
CA PHE A 19 -4.18 -9.53 -34.22
C PHE A 19 -2.74 -9.32 -34.68
N ALA A 20 -2.20 -10.25 -35.47
CA ALA A 20 -0.86 -10.10 -36.02
C ALA A 20 -0.75 -8.88 -36.95
N LYS A 21 -1.76 -8.65 -37.81
CA LYS A 21 -1.79 -7.51 -38.71
C LYS A 21 -1.91 -6.17 -37.95
N GLN A 22 -2.75 -6.13 -36.92
CA GLN A 22 -2.98 -4.92 -36.11
C GLN A 22 -1.71 -4.46 -35.39
N HIS A 23 -0.87 -5.39 -34.95
CA HIS A 23 0.34 -5.09 -34.18
C HIS A 23 1.65 -5.32 -34.96
N GLY A 24 1.59 -5.46 -36.29
CA GLY A 24 2.79 -5.64 -37.12
C GLY A 24 3.61 -6.88 -36.79
N LEU A 25 2.97 -7.95 -36.32
CA LEU A 25 3.61 -9.22 -36.00
C LEU A 25 3.55 -10.20 -37.18
N ASP A 26 4.48 -11.16 -37.19
CA ASP A 26 4.42 -12.28 -38.11
C ASP A 26 3.33 -13.28 -37.65
N ALA A 27 2.35 -13.53 -38.52
CA ALA A 27 1.21 -14.40 -38.20
C ALA A 27 1.64 -15.87 -37.99
N SER A 28 2.70 -16.32 -38.66
CA SER A 28 3.22 -17.68 -38.50
C SER A 28 3.91 -17.84 -37.15
N TYR A 29 4.72 -16.86 -36.76
CA TYR A 29 5.38 -16.78 -35.46
C TYR A 29 4.37 -16.79 -34.30
N LEU A 30 3.32 -15.98 -34.40
CA LEU A 30 2.25 -15.94 -33.41
C LEU A 30 1.53 -17.30 -33.30
N SER A 31 1.24 -17.95 -34.44
CA SER A 31 0.59 -19.26 -34.47
C SER A 31 1.46 -20.36 -33.88
N GLN A 32 2.76 -20.38 -34.18
CA GLN A 32 3.72 -21.34 -33.63
C GLN A 32 3.80 -21.27 -32.10
N ILE A 33 3.75 -20.06 -31.53
CA ILE A 33 3.75 -19.85 -30.08
C ILE A 33 2.42 -20.30 -29.46
N LEU A 34 1.29 -19.90 -30.04
CA LEU A 34 -0.04 -20.17 -29.48
C LEU A 34 -0.42 -21.65 -29.52
N ASN A 35 0.08 -22.40 -30.51
CA ASN A 35 -0.15 -23.83 -30.69
C ASN A 35 0.92 -24.70 -30.02
N GLY A 36 1.90 -24.09 -29.35
CA GLY A 36 2.91 -24.81 -28.56
C GLY A 36 4.05 -25.43 -29.38
N HIS A 37 4.15 -25.13 -30.68
CA HIS A 37 5.27 -25.55 -31.52
C HIS A 37 6.56 -24.77 -31.21
N ARG A 38 6.45 -23.61 -30.56
CA ARG A 38 7.59 -22.80 -30.12
C ARG A 38 7.37 -22.27 -28.71
N ASN A 39 8.38 -22.42 -27.85
CA ASN A 39 8.33 -21.91 -26.49
C ASN A 39 8.57 -20.40 -26.45
N MET A 40 7.74 -19.69 -25.67
CA MET A 40 7.91 -18.27 -25.36
C MET A 40 8.83 -18.11 -24.14
N GLY A 41 10.13 -18.01 -24.41
CA GLY A 41 11.13 -17.62 -23.42
C GLY A 41 11.04 -16.14 -23.04
N GLU A 42 11.78 -15.74 -22.02
CA GLU A 42 11.75 -14.39 -21.45
C GLU A 42 12.03 -13.29 -22.48
N LYS A 43 13.10 -13.46 -23.29
CA LYS A 43 13.45 -12.51 -24.37
C LYS A 43 12.35 -12.39 -25.42
N ALA A 44 11.70 -13.50 -25.77
CA ALA A 44 10.61 -13.51 -26.74
C ALA A 44 9.35 -12.82 -26.18
N ALA A 45 9.07 -12.99 -24.88
CA ALA A 45 7.99 -12.32 -24.19
C ALA A 45 8.22 -10.79 -24.13
N ALA A 46 9.41 -10.35 -23.75
CA ALA A 46 9.77 -8.92 -23.70
C ALA A 46 9.67 -8.26 -25.08
N THR A 47 10.17 -8.93 -26.12
CA THR A 47 10.07 -8.42 -27.51
C THR A 47 8.62 -8.31 -27.98
N LEU A 48 7.76 -9.24 -27.56
CA LEU A 48 6.33 -9.20 -27.86
C LEU A 48 5.63 -8.07 -27.11
N GLU A 49 5.98 -7.83 -25.84
CA GLU A 49 5.44 -6.71 -25.06
C GLU A 49 5.74 -5.37 -25.73
N GLU A 50 6.99 -5.15 -26.12
CA GLU A 50 7.43 -3.92 -26.79
C GLU A 50 6.69 -3.71 -28.12
N LYS A 51 6.57 -4.77 -28.95
CA LYS A 51 5.91 -4.67 -30.25
C LYS A 51 4.41 -4.43 -30.18
N ILE A 52 3.74 -4.99 -29.17
CA ILE A 52 2.29 -4.86 -29.03
C ILE A 52 1.88 -3.75 -28.04
N GLY A 53 2.86 -2.97 -27.55
CA GLY A 53 2.64 -1.82 -26.68
C GLY A 53 2.17 -2.19 -25.27
N LEU A 54 2.57 -3.36 -24.77
CA LEU A 54 2.24 -3.78 -23.41
C LEU A 54 3.26 -3.24 -22.40
N PRO A 55 2.82 -3.00 -21.15
CA PRO A 55 3.73 -2.75 -20.05
C PRO A 55 4.74 -3.89 -19.88
N SER A 56 6.01 -3.53 -19.70
CA SER A 56 7.09 -4.48 -19.43
C SER A 56 6.73 -5.38 -18.24
N GLY A 57 6.82 -6.70 -18.40
CA GLY A 57 6.46 -7.66 -17.36
C GLY A 57 5.12 -8.37 -17.57
N THR A 58 4.24 -7.87 -18.45
CA THR A 58 2.89 -8.44 -18.70
C THR A 58 2.91 -9.90 -19.18
N LEU A 59 3.87 -10.24 -20.05
CA LEU A 59 4.15 -11.56 -20.61
C LEU A 59 5.44 -12.18 -20.05
N VAL A 60 6.39 -11.38 -19.57
CA VAL A 60 7.64 -11.85 -18.95
C VAL A 60 7.36 -12.49 -17.59
N SER A 61 6.58 -11.82 -16.74
CA SER A 61 6.11 -12.29 -15.43
C SER A 61 4.58 -12.17 -15.33
N PRO A 62 3.82 -12.99 -16.06
CA PRO A 62 2.37 -12.96 -15.97
C PRO A 62 1.94 -13.37 -14.56
N ALA A 63 1.14 -12.51 -13.90
CA ALA A 63 0.58 -12.78 -12.59
C ALA A 63 -0.15 -14.13 -12.56
N SER A 64 -0.08 -14.85 -11.42
CA SER A 64 -0.71 -16.16 -11.25
C SER A 64 -2.23 -16.10 -11.44
N GLU A 65 -2.84 -17.25 -11.78
CA GLU A 65 -4.26 -17.39 -12.15
C GLU A 65 -5.25 -16.76 -11.13
N SER A 66 -4.86 -16.56 -9.88
CA SER A 66 -5.61 -15.86 -8.83
C SER A 66 -5.84 -14.36 -9.09
N ASP A 67 -4.93 -13.68 -9.79
CA ASP A 67 -4.98 -12.21 -9.99
C ASP A 67 -5.73 -11.81 -11.27
N ILE A 68 -5.85 -12.73 -12.23
CA ILE A 68 -6.53 -12.48 -13.51
C ILE A 68 -8.05 -12.54 -13.33
N ASP A 69 -8.54 -13.50 -12.54
CA ASP A 69 -9.98 -13.67 -12.29
C ASP A 69 -10.55 -12.49 -11.50
N GLN A 70 -9.77 -11.97 -10.52
CA GLN A 70 -10.14 -10.77 -9.77
C GLN A 70 -10.14 -9.48 -10.63
N ARG A 71 -9.30 -9.40 -11.67
CA ARG A 71 -9.22 -8.23 -12.58
C ARG A 71 -10.27 -8.21 -13.69
N VAL A 72 -10.79 -9.36 -14.12
CA VAL A 72 -11.86 -9.43 -15.12
C VAL A 72 -13.23 -9.19 -14.48
N VAL A 73 -13.47 -9.77 -13.30
CA VAL A 73 -14.71 -9.56 -12.52
C VAL A 73 -14.88 -8.09 -12.11
N THR A 74 -13.78 -7.35 -11.91
CA THR A 74 -13.83 -5.92 -11.58
C THR A 74 -14.11 -4.99 -12.77
N ARG A 75 -14.06 -5.45 -14.03
CA ARG A 75 -14.26 -4.58 -15.21
C ARG A 75 -15.61 -4.70 -15.91
N SER A 76 -16.34 -5.81 -15.76
CA SER A 76 -17.72 -5.91 -16.27
C SER A 76 -18.70 -5.46 -15.19
N THR A 77 -19.38 -4.33 -15.40
CA THR A 77 -20.43 -3.88 -14.48
C THR A 77 -21.51 -4.95 -14.32
N ALA A 78 -22.16 -5.00 -13.15
CA ALA A 78 -23.23 -5.97 -12.89
C ALA A 78 -24.34 -5.92 -13.97
N ALA A 79 -24.63 -4.73 -14.49
CA ALA A 79 -25.56 -4.52 -15.61
C ALA A 79 -25.12 -5.23 -16.90
N GLU A 80 -23.82 -5.24 -17.20
CA GLU A 80 -23.28 -5.91 -18.38
C GLU A 80 -23.33 -7.44 -18.26
N ILE A 81 -23.08 -7.95 -17.04
CA ILE A 81 -23.24 -9.38 -16.73
C ILE A 81 -24.71 -9.80 -16.90
N VAL A 82 -25.66 -9.02 -16.37
CA VAL A 82 -27.09 -9.31 -16.49
C VAL A 82 -27.57 -9.23 -17.94
N ARG A 83 -27.11 -8.24 -18.72
CA ARG A 83 -27.36 -8.17 -20.17
C ARG A 83 -26.88 -9.43 -20.87
N GLN A 84 -25.66 -9.87 -20.57
CA GLN A 84 -25.08 -11.07 -21.17
C GLN A 84 -25.84 -12.35 -20.77
N MET A 85 -26.32 -12.45 -19.53
CA MET A 85 -27.15 -13.57 -19.07
C MET A 85 -28.52 -13.60 -19.76
N LEU A 86 -29.19 -12.45 -19.90
CA LEU A 86 -30.48 -12.36 -20.59
C LEU A 86 -30.36 -12.69 -22.09
N MET A 87 -29.24 -12.34 -22.72
CA MET A 87 -28.95 -12.72 -24.11
C MET A 87 -28.72 -14.22 -24.28
N LYS A 88 -27.97 -14.86 -23.37
CA LYS A 88 -27.62 -16.28 -23.47
C LYS A 88 -28.75 -17.22 -23.01
N HIS A 89 -29.46 -16.86 -21.93
CA HIS A 89 -30.40 -17.74 -21.24
C HIS A 89 -31.84 -17.20 -21.15
N GLY A 90 -32.13 -15.99 -21.64
CA GLY A 90 -33.45 -15.36 -21.53
C GLY A 90 -34.50 -15.84 -22.53
N LYS A 91 -34.31 -16.96 -23.25
CA LYS A 91 -35.26 -17.39 -24.31
C LYS A 91 -36.70 -17.62 -23.82
N ASN A 92 -36.89 -17.93 -22.55
CA ASN A 92 -38.22 -18.20 -21.95
C ASN A 92 -38.86 -16.99 -21.25
N LEU A 93 -38.25 -15.79 -21.31
CA LEU A 93 -38.84 -14.57 -20.74
C LEU A 93 -39.55 -13.74 -21.81
N THR A 94 -40.71 -13.20 -21.45
CA THR A 94 -41.44 -12.22 -22.28
C THR A 94 -40.61 -10.95 -22.47
N ALA A 95 -40.87 -10.23 -23.57
CA ALA A 95 -40.16 -8.99 -23.87
C ALA A 95 -40.31 -7.94 -22.75
N ASP A 96 -41.50 -7.87 -22.13
CA ASP A 96 -41.77 -6.99 -20.99
C ASP A 96 -40.97 -7.39 -19.75
N ALA A 97 -40.86 -8.69 -19.44
CA ALA A 97 -40.06 -9.16 -18.31
C ALA A 97 -38.56 -8.90 -18.51
N LYS A 98 -38.05 -9.06 -19.74
CA LYS A 98 -36.65 -8.69 -20.07
C LYS A 98 -36.41 -7.20 -19.93
N ALA A 99 -37.32 -6.36 -20.41
CA ALA A 99 -37.22 -4.91 -20.30
C ALA A 99 -37.21 -4.47 -18.83
N ARG A 100 -38.06 -5.05 -17.99
CA ARG A 100 -38.07 -4.78 -16.54
C ARG A 100 -36.81 -5.25 -15.83
N LEU A 101 -36.23 -6.40 -16.21
CA LEU A 101 -34.98 -6.89 -15.62
C LEU A 101 -33.76 -6.06 -16.06
N LEU A 102 -33.75 -5.61 -17.31
CA LEU A 102 -32.72 -4.68 -17.81
C LEU A 102 -32.83 -3.33 -17.12
N ALA A 103 -34.05 -2.78 -17.03
CA ALA A 103 -34.32 -1.54 -16.32
C ALA A 103 -33.94 -1.66 -14.84
N ALA A 104 -34.28 -2.76 -14.16
CA ALA A 104 -33.86 -2.99 -12.77
C ALA A 104 -32.34 -3.16 -12.62
N ALA A 105 -31.64 -3.77 -13.58
CA ALA A 105 -30.18 -3.91 -13.53
C ALA A 105 -29.46 -2.56 -13.76
N ASP A 106 -30.01 -1.70 -14.62
CA ASP A 106 -29.54 -0.32 -14.82
C ASP A 106 -29.99 0.61 -13.68
N GLU A 107 -31.16 0.38 -13.09
CA GLU A 107 -31.67 1.10 -11.92
C GLU A 107 -31.03 0.62 -10.63
N THR A 108 -30.41 -0.58 -10.56
CA THR A 108 -29.51 -1.00 -9.47
C THR A 108 -28.20 -0.20 -9.49
N SER A 109 -28.00 0.65 -10.49
CA SER A 109 -27.32 1.94 -10.31
C SER A 109 -28.18 2.88 -9.45
N ILE A 110 -28.87 2.36 -8.42
CA ILE A 110 -29.44 3.17 -7.36
C ILE A 110 -28.19 3.77 -6.80
N GLY A 111 -28.07 5.09 -7.01
CA GLY A 111 -27.00 5.85 -6.43
C GLY A 111 -26.86 5.34 -5.02
N THR A 112 -25.66 4.85 -4.70
CA THR A 112 -25.13 5.11 -3.38
C THR A 112 -25.46 6.57 -3.12
N ALA A 113 -26.54 6.82 -2.36
CA ALA A 113 -26.72 8.04 -1.62
C ALA A 113 -25.34 8.25 -1.02
N ALA A 114 -24.61 9.24 -1.55
CA ALA A 114 -23.15 9.26 -1.54
C ALA A 114 -22.65 8.73 -0.21
N SER A 115 -22.23 7.47 -0.18
CA SER A 115 -21.30 7.07 0.83
C SER A 115 -20.09 7.84 0.36
N THR A 116 -19.86 9.00 0.97
CA THR A 116 -18.68 9.85 0.77
C THR A 116 -17.45 9.12 1.30
N ILE A 117 -17.31 7.85 0.94
CA ILE A 117 -16.13 7.04 1.08
C ILE A 117 -15.61 6.99 -0.34
N THR A 118 -14.97 8.08 -0.75
CA THR A 118 -14.00 8.03 -1.83
C THR A 118 -12.96 7.00 -1.40
N SER A 119 -13.00 5.80 -1.97
CA SER A 119 -11.84 4.92 -1.95
C SER A 119 -10.65 5.75 -2.44
N GLY A 120 -9.54 5.72 -1.70
CA GLY A 120 -8.37 6.52 -2.04
C GLY A 120 -8.01 6.35 -3.51
N GLN A 121 -7.47 7.39 -4.14
CA GLN A 121 -7.08 7.32 -5.56
C GLN A 121 -6.24 6.05 -5.77
N VAL A 122 -6.68 5.17 -6.67
CA VAL A 122 -6.05 3.88 -6.93
C VAL A 122 -4.57 4.10 -7.25
N GLY A 123 -3.68 3.62 -6.38
CA GLY A 123 -2.22 3.72 -6.54
C GLY A 123 -1.52 4.76 -5.65
N ASP A 124 -2.23 5.57 -4.87
CA ASP A 124 -1.63 6.54 -3.94
C ASP A 124 -1.57 6.03 -2.48
N GLU A 125 -2.15 4.86 -2.19
CA GLU A 125 -2.16 4.28 -0.85
C GLU A 125 -0.90 3.46 -0.56
N ILE A 126 -0.26 3.73 0.57
CA ILE A 126 0.82 2.92 1.12
C ILE A 126 0.35 2.22 2.40
N ARG A 127 0.95 1.07 2.72
CA ARG A 127 0.78 0.42 4.02
C ARG A 127 1.95 0.78 4.92
N ILE A 128 1.66 1.33 6.08
CA ILE A 128 2.66 1.55 7.13
C ILE A 128 2.52 0.41 8.13
N ALA A 129 3.53 -0.44 8.17
CA ALA A 129 3.61 -1.57 9.09
C ALA A 129 4.06 -1.13 10.49
N HIS A 130 3.69 -1.90 11.51
CA HIS A 130 4.18 -1.67 12.86
C HIS A 130 5.69 -1.88 12.99
N TYR A 131 6.32 -1.09 13.86
CA TYR A 131 7.72 -1.20 14.19
C TYR A 131 7.92 -2.24 15.28
N ASP A 132 8.55 -3.37 14.93
CA ASP A 132 9.02 -4.32 15.92
C ASP A 132 10.27 -3.78 16.64
N VAL A 133 10.01 -3.03 17.70
CA VAL A 133 11.03 -2.44 18.56
C VAL A 133 11.91 -3.52 19.20
N ARG A 134 11.37 -4.70 19.53
CA ARG A 134 12.12 -5.82 20.14
C ARG A 134 13.14 -6.36 19.17
N ALA A 135 12.72 -6.62 17.93
CA ALA A 135 13.64 -7.03 16.88
C ALA A 135 14.72 -5.98 16.60
N ALA A 136 14.38 -4.68 16.71
CA ALA A 136 15.32 -3.60 16.44
C ALA A 136 16.36 -3.36 17.56
N MET A 137 16.00 -3.56 18.83
CA MET A 137 16.87 -3.28 19.98
C MET A 137 17.62 -4.49 20.52
N GLY A 138 17.18 -5.72 20.23
CA GLY A 138 17.74 -6.91 20.86
C GLY A 138 17.32 -7.03 22.33
N SER A 139 18.29 -7.02 23.26
CA SER A 139 18.07 -7.34 24.68
C SER A 139 17.66 -6.17 25.59
N GLY A 140 17.29 -5.02 25.02
CA GLY A 140 16.91 -3.84 25.80
C GLY A 140 15.58 -3.99 26.54
N GLN A 141 15.38 -3.19 27.60
CA GLN A 141 14.11 -3.15 28.29
C GLN A 141 13.08 -2.38 27.47
N ILE A 142 12.05 -3.11 27.04
CA ILE A 142 10.95 -2.57 26.25
C ILE A 142 9.73 -2.51 27.16
N PRO A 143 8.92 -1.44 27.06
CA PRO A 143 7.67 -1.33 27.80
C PRO A 143 6.77 -2.57 27.63
N ALA A 144 5.85 -2.75 28.57
CA ALA A 144 4.88 -3.84 28.53
C ALA A 144 4.17 -3.91 27.17
N GLU A 145 3.83 -5.12 26.72
CA GLU A 145 3.03 -5.30 25.51
C GLU A 145 1.66 -4.65 25.70
N TYR A 146 1.41 -3.57 24.98
CA TYR A 146 0.09 -2.99 24.87
C TYR A 146 -0.57 -3.54 23.60
N PRO A 147 -1.87 -3.87 23.64
CA PRO A 147 -2.60 -4.18 22.42
C PRO A 147 -2.52 -2.96 21.48
N GLU A 148 -1.84 -3.14 20.36
CA GLU A 148 -1.65 -2.11 19.34
C GLU A 148 -2.99 -1.81 18.67
N MET A 149 -3.45 -0.57 18.77
CA MET A 149 -4.70 -0.14 18.14
C MET A 149 -4.59 -0.15 16.60
N LEU A 150 -3.40 0.16 16.08
CA LEU A 150 -3.13 0.32 14.64
C LEU A 150 -1.90 -0.52 14.24
N GLN A 151 -2.13 -1.68 13.62
CA GLN A 151 -1.04 -2.58 13.18
C GLN A 151 -0.59 -2.28 11.74
N ASP A 152 -1.54 -2.29 10.80
CA ASP A 152 -1.31 -2.00 9.39
C ASP A 152 -2.26 -0.89 8.93
N VAL A 153 -1.76 0.35 8.93
CA VAL A 153 -2.57 1.49 8.50
C VAL A 153 -2.33 1.72 7.01
N LYS A 154 -3.42 1.77 6.24
CA LYS A 154 -3.40 2.29 4.87
C LYS A 154 -3.58 3.79 4.91
N VAL A 155 -2.66 4.51 4.29
CA VAL A 155 -2.66 5.97 4.23
C VAL A 155 -2.33 6.45 2.83
N SER A 156 -2.85 7.63 2.45
CA SER A 156 -2.49 8.29 1.19
C SER A 156 -1.09 8.87 1.30
N LEU A 157 -0.20 8.45 0.40
CA LEU A 157 1.17 8.96 0.31
C LEU A 157 1.18 10.45 0.00
N ARG A 158 0.33 10.89 -0.93
CA ARG A 158 0.14 12.31 -1.22
C ARG A 158 -0.26 13.10 0.03
N HIS A 159 -1.22 12.60 0.80
CA HIS A 159 -1.69 13.30 2.01
C HIS A 159 -0.58 13.45 3.05
N LEU A 160 0.23 12.40 3.29
CA LEU A 160 1.38 12.50 4.19
C LEU A 160 2.37 13.58 3.75
N ARG A 161 2.65 13.66 2.44
CA ARG A 161 3.54 14.69 1.88
C ARG A 161 2.93 16.08 1.97
N ASP A 162 1.62 16.22 1.73
CA ASP A 162 0.89 17.49 1.83
C ASP A 162 0.84 18.00 3.28
N MET A 163 0.81 17.09 4.27
CA MET A 163 0.98 17.42 5.70
C MET A 163 2.42 17.85 6.06
N GLY A 164 3.36 17.74 5.12
CA GLY A 164 4.75 18.16 5.29
C GLY A 164 5.69 17.08 5.83
N LEU A 165 5.26 15.82 5.93
CA LEU A 165 6.15 14.73 6.35
C LEU A 165 7.25 14.54 5.31
N ARG A 166 8.50 14.51 5.79
CA ARG A 166 9.71 14.29 4.98
C ARG A 166 10.25 12.91 5.31
N PHE A 167 10.36 12.08 4.29
CA PHE A 167 10.95 10.74 4.32
C PHE A 167 11.40 10.40 2.90
N GLU A 168 12.43 9.55 2.79
CA GLU A 168 12.96 9.17 1.48
C GLU A 168 12.00 8.22 0.76
N GLU A 169 11.63 7.12 1.43
CA GLU A 169 10.85 6.05 0.84
C GLU A 169 9.73 5.58 1.78
N PRO A 170 8.53 5.22 1.27
CA PRO A 170 7.38 4.86 2.09
C PRO A 170 7.62 3.71 3.09
N TRP A 171 8.45 2.72 2.74
CA TRP A 171 8.70 1.56 3.59
C TRP A 171 9.61 1.85 4.80
N HIS A 172 10.22 3.03 4.84
CA HIS A 172 10.96 3.56 5.99
C HIS A 172 10.03 4.07 7.09
N LEU A 173 8.77 4.35 6.75
CA LEU A 173 7.76 4.70 7.74
C LEU A 173 7.31 3.46 8.49
N LYS A 174 7.24 3.58 9.82
CA LYS A 174 6.67 2.55 10.69
C LYS A 174 5.71 3.17 11.68
N MET A 175 4.70 2.39 12.05
CA MET A 175 3.83 2.73 13.17
C MET A 175 4.57 2.40 14.48
N LEU A 176 4.38 3.24 15.49
CA LEU A 176 4.79 2.98 16.87
C LEU A 176 3.65 3.39 17.79
N THR A 177 3.50 2.75 18.94
CA THR A 177 2.55 3.18 19.97
C THR A 177 3.29 3.96 21.05
N GLY A 178 2.82 5.15 21.41
CA GLY A 178 3.34 5.92 22.56
C GLY A 178 2.99 5.24 23.89
N TRP A 179 3.85 5.38 24.90
CA TRP A 179 3.62 4.82 26.24
C TRP A 179 3.97 5.80 27.35
N GLY A 180 3.16 5.74 28.42
CA GLY A 180 3.32 6.58 29.60
C GLY A 180 2.95 8.05 29.35
N GLN A 181 3.18 8.88 30.37
CA GLN A 181 2.65 10.26 30.42
C GLN A 181 3.73 11.32 30.15
N SER A 182 4.98 10.88 29.95
CA SER A 182 6.13 11.78 30.00
C SER A 182 6.23 12.76 28.83
N MET A 183 5.44 12.54 27.77
CA MET A 183 5.34 13.39 26.60
C MET A 183 3.97 14.05 26.45
N GLU A 184 3.09 13.94 27.46
CA GLU A 184 1.82 14.64 27.45
C GLU A 184 2.03 16.16 27.56
N PRO A 185 1.27 17.00 26.82
CA PRO A 185 0.09 16.65 26.02
C PRO A 185 0.40 16.25 24.57
N THR A 186 1.65 16.32 24.13
CA THR A 186 2.06 16.10 22.73
C THR A 186 1.85 14.65 22.28
N ILE A 187 2.21 13.70 23.13
CA ILE A 187 2.02 12.25 22.92
C ILE A 187 1.46 11.69 24.22
N ARG A 188 0.25 11.14 24.16
CA ARG A 188 -0.42 10.47 25.28
C ARG A 188 -0.12 8.99 25.29
N ASP A 189 -0.39 8.36 26.43
CA ASP A 189 -0.36 6.90 26.51
C ASP A 189 -1.28 6.30 25.43
N ARG A 190 -0.73 5.36 24.65
CA ARG A 190 -1.39 4.64 23.55
C ARG A 190 -1.66 5.43 22.27
N ASP A 191 -1.15 6.66 22.16
CA ASP A 191 -1.26 7.40 20.90
C ASP A 191 -0.46 6.71 19.78
N PRO A 192 -1.05 6.51 18.59
CA PRO A 192 -0.32 6.03 17.43
C PRO A 192 0.64 7.09 16.88
N LEU A 193 1.86 6.67 16.56
CA LEU A 193 2.94 7.50 16.05
C LEU A 193 3.40 6.96 14.69
N ILE A 194 3.77 7.87 13.77
CA ILE A 194 4.53 7.53 12.57
C ILE A 194 5.98 7.93 12.80
N VAL A 195 6.89 6.99 12.60
CA VAL A 195 8.34 7.20 12.75
C VAL A 195 9.08 6.89 11.46
N ASP A 196 10.17 7.60 11.21
CA ASP A 196 11.14 7.27 10.16
C ASP A 196 12.33 6.53 10.78
N VAL A 197 12.47 5.25 10.42
CA VAL A 197 13.50 4.35 10.97
C VAL A 197 14.86 4.47 10.29
N THR A 198 14.99 5.32 9.26
CA THR A 198 16.30 5.63 8.64
C THR A 198 17.11 6.64 9.44
N VAL A 199 16.44 7.46 10.26
CA VAL A 199 17.10 8.44 11.09
C VAL A 199 17.73 7.75 12.30
N ARG A 200 19.05 7.52 12.22
CA ARG A 200 19.88 6.87 13.25
C ARG A 200 20.84 7.82 13.97
N GLU A 201 20.82 9.09 13.59
CA GLU A 201 21.64 10.14 14.16
C GLU A 201 20.80 11.41 14.41
N PHE A 202 21.35 12.35 15.18
CA PHE A 202 20.68 13.59 15.47
C PHE A 202 20.75 14.53 14.26
N ILE A 203 19.60 14.79 13.64
CA ILE A 203 19.48 15.66 12.45
C ILE A 203 18.84 17.02 12.77
N GLY A 204 18.83 17.41 14.06
CA GLY A 204 18.22 18.65 14.56
C GLY A 204 17.12 18.40 15.58
N ASP A 205 16.62 19.47 16.19
CA ASP A 205 15.61 19.40 17.25
C ASP A 205 14.35 18.65 16.79
N GLY A 206 13.82 17.83 17.68
CA GLY A 206 12.65 17.00 17.37
C GLY A 206 12.41 15.91 18.40
N ILE A 207 11.38 15.10 18.16
CA ILE A 207 11.06 13.94 18.99
C ILE A 207 11.68 12.70 18.35
N TYR A 208 12.37 11.91 19.15
CA TYR A 208 13.10 10.72 18.72
C TYR A 208 12.67 9.51 19.54
N LEU A 209 12.69 8.35 18.88
CA LEU A 209 12.77 7.06 19.55
C LEU A 209 14.26 6.76 19.78
N LEU A 210 14.65 6.57 21.03
CA LEU A 210 16.06 6.37 21.38
C LEU A 210 16.21 5.34 22.51
N THR A 211 17.41 4.79 22.60
CA THR A 211 17.84 3.97 23.73
C THR A 211 18.91 4.73 24.53
N TRP A 212 18.75 4.76 25.84
CA TRP A 212 19.74 5.30 26.78
C TRP A 212 19.75 4.43 28.03
N HIS A 213 20.92 3.97 28.48
CA HIS A 213 21.07 2.98 29.55
C HIS A 213 20.16 1.75 29.40
N ASP A 214 20.16 1.13 28.20
CA ASP A 214 19.35 -0.05 27.85
C ASP A 214 17.83 0.11 27.97
N MET A 215 17.34 1.34 28.23
CA MET A 215 15.94 1.68 28.32
C MET A 215 15.50 2.44 27.06
N LEU A 216 14.32 2.13 26.55
CA LEU A 216 13.73 2.81 25.42
C LEU A 216 12.95 4.06 25.84
N TYR A 217 13.12 5.14 25.10
CA TYR A 217 12.45 6.42 25.31
C TYR A 217 11.90 6.99 24.01
N VAL A 218 10.73 7.61 24.11
CA VAL A 218 10.25 8.61 23.14
C VAL A 218 10.39 9.97 23.82
N LYS A 219 11.32 10.79 23.35
CA LYS A 219 11.68 12.07 23.99
C LYS A 219 12.03 13.12 22.97
N ARG A 220 11.86 14.39 23.35
CA ARG A 220 12.39 15.50 22.58
C ARG A 220 13.89 15.62 22.85
N LEU A 221 14.69 15.70 21.80
CA LEU A 221 16.13 15.91 21.90
C LEU A 221 16.49 17.30 21.40
N GLN A 222 17.35 17.96 22.17
CA GLN A 222 18.05 19.19 21.79
C GLN A 222 19.54 19.06 22.14
N VAL A 223 20.38 19.89 21.54
CA VAL A 223 21.81 19.96 21.89
C VAL A 223 21.96 20.80 23.15
N ALA A 224 22.51 20.22 24.22
CA ALA A 224 22.84 20.97 25.43
C ALA A 224 24.23 21.62 25.29
N ASP A 225 25.22 20.83 24.86
CA ASP A 225 26.58 21.27 24.58
C ASP A 225 27.26 20.34 23.55
N ALA A 226 28.59 20.41 23.43
CA ALA A 226 29.34 19.59 22.49
C ALA A 226 29.12 18.07 22.70
N ASP A 227 29.06 17.64 23.95
CA ASP A 227 29.10 16.23 24.36
C ASP A 227 27.78 15.73 24.94
N HIS A 228 26.79 16.62 25.15
CA HIS A 228 25.51 16.27 25.75
C HIS A 228 24.29 16.67 24.91
N TYR A 229 23.27 15.81 24.97
CA TYR A 229 21.90 16.14 24.60
C TYR A 229 21.10 16.54 25.83
N GLU A 230 20.12 17.42 25.64
CA GLU A 230 19.00 17.58 26.56
C GLU A 230 17.85 16.66 26.12
N MET A 231 17.49 15.73 26.99
CA MET A 231 16.36 14.82 26.82
C MET A 231 15.15 15.38 27.56
N ILE A 232 14.29 16.02 26.78
CA ILE A 232 13.19 16.86 27.25
C ILE A 232 11.88 16.07 27.29
N SER A 233 11.14 16.28 28.37
CA SER A 233 9.77 15.83 28.56
C SER A 233 8.81 16.97 28.26
N ASP A 234 7.89 16.77 27.32
CA ASP A 234 6.84 17.77 27.05
C ASP A 234 5.84 17.90 28.24
N ASN A 235 5.90 16.97 29.20
CA ASN A 235 5.14 17.01 30.44
C ASN A 235 5.95 17.63 31.59
N ALA A 236 5.49 18.77 32.12
CA ALA A 236 6.14 19.49 33.22
C ALA A 236 6.28 18.69 34.54
N MET A 237 5.49 17.63 34.73
CA MET A 237 5.63 16.72 35.90
C MET A 237 6.82 15.77 35.75
N HIS A 238 7.41 15.67 34.56
CA HIS A 238 8.59 14.86 34.29
C HIS A 238 9.79 15.78 34.06
N LYS A 239 10.87 15.56 34.82
CA LYS A 239 12.07 16.37 34.70
C LYS A 239 12.88 16.01 33.46
N ASP A 240 13.42 17.04 32.83
CA ASP A 240 14.39 16.91 31.75
C ASP A 240 15.72 16.35 32.26
N ARG A 241 16.49 15.75 31.36
CA ARG A 241 17.77 15.12 31.69
C ARG A 241 18.83 15.50 30.68
N THR A 242 19.97 15.95 31.16
CA THR A 242 21.18 16.07 30.34
C THR A 242 21.85 14.71 30.24
N ILE A 243 22.04 14.19 29.03
CA ILE A 243 22.57 12.85 28.76
C ILE A 243 23.74 12.93 27.77
N ARG A 244 24.74 12.05 27.93
CA ARG A 244 25.91 12.04 27.05
C ARG A 244 25.54 11.53 25.66
N ARG A 245 26.02 12.23 24.62
CA ARG A 245 25.71 11.89 23.21
C ARG A 245 26.20 10.49 22.85
N GLU A 246 27.35 10.08 23.39
CA GLU A 246 27.96 8.75 23.16
C GLU A 246 27.15 7.58 23.72
N GLU A 247 26.29 7.83 24.72
CA GLU A 247 25.46 6.80 25.35
C GLU A 247 24.07 6.68 24.69
N VAL A 248 23.74 7.58 23.76
CA VAL A 248 22.41 7.66 23.13
C VAL A 248 22.43 6.97 21.78
N HIS A 249 21.53 6.01 21.62
CA HIS A 249 21.31 5.32 20.35
C HIS A 249 19.97 5.72 19.77
N ILE A 250 19.97 6.51 18.70
CA ILE A 250 18.74 6.92 18.01
C ILE A 250 18.26 5.79 17.12
N GLN A 251 17.00 5.39 17.31
CA GLN A 251 16.36 4.30 16.58
C GLN A 251 15.49 4.82 15.43
N ALA A 252 14.82 5.96 15.63
CA ALA A 252 13.97 6.59 14.64
C ALA A 252 13.66 8.05 15.03
N LYS A 253 13.20 8.84 14.06
CA LYS A 253 12.60 10.15 14.33
C LYS A 253 11.08 10.06 14.27
N VAL A 254 10.39 10.63 15.26
CA VAL A 254 8.93 10.73 15.25
C VAL A 254 8.53 11.86 14.30
N LEU A 255 7.72 11.52 13.29
CA LEU A 255 7.27 12.46 12.26
C LEU A 255 5.86 12.96 12.51
N TYR A 256 5.00 12.13 13.09
CA TYR A 256 3.59 12.44 13.29
C TYR A 256 3.01 11.68 14.47
N VAL A 257 2.04 12.30 15.16
CA VAL A 257 1.26 11.72 16.25
C VAL A 257 -0.22 11.83 15.92
N TRP A 258 -0.94 10.72 16.09
CA TRP A 258 -2.38 10.67 15.87
C TRP A 258 -3.14 11.02 17.15
N ASN A 259 -3.35 12.32 17.38
CA ASN A 259 -4.03 12.83 18.57
C ASN A 259 -5.56 12.65 18.49
N GLY A 260 -6.03 11.43 18.70
CA GLY A 260 -7.44 11.14 18.90
C GLY A 260 -7.90 11.55 20.31
N HIS A 261 -9.12 12.05 20.45
CA HIS A 261 -9.74 12.27 21.76
C HIS A 261 -11.19 11.82 21.73
N LEU A 262 -11.63 11.21 22.84
CA LEU A 262 -13.05 10.91 23.06
C LEU A 262 -13.78 12.23 23.33
N LEU A 263 -14.96 12.38 22.73
CA LEU A 263 -15.87 13.51 22.93
C LEU A 263 -16.82 13.27 24.10
#